data_AF-A0A7Y1XPB2-F1
#
_entry.id   AF-A0A7Y1XPB2-F1
#
_cell.length_a   1.000
_cell.length_b   1.000
_cell.length_c   1.000
_cell.angle_alpha   90.00
_cell.angle_beta   90.00
_cell.angle_gamma   90.00
#
_symmetry.space_group_name_H-M   'P 1'
#
loop_
_entity.id
_entity.type
_entity.pdbx_description
1 polymer ?
#
loop_
_entity_poly.entity_id
_entity_poly.type
_entity_poly.pdbx_seq_one_letter_code
_entity_poly.pdbx_strand_id
1 'polypeptide(L)' 'MKIAVLGGSESGVGTAILAKKNGYEVFVSDNGAIAKKYKEVLLQNVIDFEEGNHTETRIVDADIIMKSPGIPDKV' A
#
# COMPACT_ATOMS: atom_id res chain seq x y z
N MET A 1 -0.56 14.60 -5.10
CA MET A 1 -0.54 13.40 -5.94
C MET A 1 -0.64 12.20 -5.03
N LYS A 2 -1.62 11.34 -5.28
CA LYS A 2 -1.99 10.17 -4.49
C LYS A 2 -1.44 8.91 -5.12
N ILE A 3 -0.91 8.01 -4.31
CA ILE A 3 -0.46 6.69 -4.74
C ILE A 3 -1.11 5.60 -3.90
N ALA A 4 -1.70 4.63 -4.58
CA ALA A 4 -2.14 3.38 -3.99
C ALA A 4 -1.06 2.31 -4.22
N VAL A 5 -0.64 1.63 -3.16
CA VAL A 5 0.30 0.52 -3.21
C VAL A 5 -0.45 -0.77 -2.93
N LEU A 6 -0.50 -1.66 -3.91
CA LEU A 6 -1.12 -2.97 -3.78
C LEU A 6 -0.07 -3.95 -3.26
N GLY A 7 -0.29 -4.45 -2.04
CA GLY A 7 0.58 -5.34 -1.28
C GLY A 7 1.21 -4.66 -0.07
N GLY A 8 1.06 -5.27 1.11
CA GLY A 8 1.57 -4.82 2.41
C GLY A 8 2.76 -5.64 2.94
N SER A 9 3.44 -6.38 2.07
CA SER A 9 4.68 -7.11 2.40
C SER A 9 5.92 -6.22 2.28
N GLU A 10 7.11 -6.80 2.17
CA GLU A 10 8.38 -6.08 2.19
C GLU A 10 8.49 -4.99 1.11
N SER A 11 8.24 -5.36 -0.16
CA SER A 11 8.37 -4.44 -1.29
C SER A 11 7.33 -3.32 -1.21
N GLY A 12 6.08 -3.65 -0.90
CA GLY A 12 5.00 -2.67 -0.82
C GLY A 12 5.20 -1.65 0.29
N VAL A 13 5.61 -2.09 1.49
CA VAL A 13 5.93 -1.17 2.60
C VAL A 13 7.13 -0.30 2.27
N GLY A 14 8.18 -0.87 1.66
CA GLY A 14 9.34 -0.10 1.20
C GLY A 14 8.97 0.98 0.18
N THR A 15 8.13 0.63 -0.81
CA THR A 15 7.59 1.58 -1.78
C THR A 15 6.75 2.67 -1.11
N ALA A 16 5.89 2.31 -0.16
CA ALA A 16 5.04 3.26 0.55
C ALA A 16 5.87 4.31 1.31
N ILE A 17 6.92 3.88 2.02
CA ILE A 17 7.84 4.77 2.73
C ILE A 17 8.58 5.69 1.75
N LEU A 18 9.07 5.15 0.62
CA LEU A 18 9.75 5.94 -0.39
C LEU A 18 8.82 7.00 -0.98
N ALA A 19 7.58 6.62 -1.34
CA ALA A 19 6.60 7.55 -1.87
C ALA A 19 6.26 8.66 -0.86
N LYS A 20 6.06 8.31 0.41
CA LYS A 20 5.81 9.29 1.49
C LYS A 20 6.96 10.28 1.61
N LYS A 21 8.21 9.80 1.56
CA LYS A 21 9.42 10.65 1.58
C LYS A 21 9.51 11.59 0.37
N ASN A 22 8.93 11.20 -0.77
CA ASN A 22 8.85 12.03 -1.97
C ASN A 22 7.62 12.97 -1.98
N GLY A 23 6.89 13.09 -0.86
CA GLY A 23 5.77 14.04 -0.73
C GLY A 23 4.43 13.55 -1.28
N TYR A 24 4.29 12.25 -1.55
CA TYR A 24 3.02 11.67 -1.98
C TYR A 24 2.09 11.43 -0.79
N GLU A 25 0.79 11.51 -1.07
CA GLU A 25 -0.24 10.93 -0.21
C GLU A 25 -0.30 9.44 -0.53
N VAL A 26 -0.06 8.59 0.47
CA VAL A 26 0.18 7.16 0.27
C VAL A 26 -0.88 6.35 1.00
N PHE A 27 -1.42 5.37 0.30
CA PHE A 27 -2.33 4.37 0.82
C PHE A 27 -1.85 2.97 0.45
N VAL A 28 -1.81 2.04 1.41
CA VAL A 28 -1.43 0.64 1.18
C VAL A 28 -2.65 -0.27 1.31
N SER A 29 -2.86 -1.15 0.34
CA SER A 29 -3.99 -2.08 0.35
C SER A 29 -3.52 -3.51 0.11
N ASP A 30 -3.90 -4.43 0.99
CA ASP A 30 -3.60 -5.86 0.87
C ASP A 30 -4.89 -6.69 1.04
N ASN A 31 -5.09 -7.68 0.18
CA ASN A 31 -6.21 -8.62 0.28
C ASN A 31 -5.98 -9.66 1.39
N GLY A 32 -4.72 -9.89 1.77
CA GLY A 32 -4.33 -10.73 2.89
C GLY A 32 -4.12 -9.93 4.17
N ALA A 33 -3.69 -10.63 5.22
CA ALA A 33 -3.28 -10.01 6.47
C ALA A 33 -1.87 -9.43 6.35
N ILE A 34 -1.68 -8.20 6.82
CA ILE A 34 -0.38 -7.55 6.87
C ILE A 34 0.32 -7.99 8.16
N ALA A 35 1.54 -8.49 8.04
CA ALA A 35 2.32 -8.92 9.21
C ALA A 35 2.51 -7.75 10.19
N LYS A 36 2.43 -8.03 11.50
CA LYS A 36 2.48 -7.01 12.57
C LYS A 36 3.65 -6.03 12.42
N LYS A 37 4.84 -6.56 12.10
CA LYS A 37 6.07 -5.75 11.88
C LYS A 37 5.89 -4.69 10.78
N TYR A 38 5.13 -4.98 9.73
CA TYR A 38 4.88 -4.06 8.63
C TYR A 38 3.82 -3.02 8.99
N LYS A 39 2.77 -3.42 9.71
CA LYS A 39 1.76 -2.48 10.25
C LYS A 39 2.39 -1.45 11.17
N GLU A 40 3.27 -1.87 12.07
CA GLU A 40 4.00 -0.96 12.96
C GLU A 40 4.80 0.08 12.18
N VAL A 41 5.49 -0.34 11.11
CA VAL A 41 6.23 0.57 10.23
C VAL A 41 5.30 1.56 9.50
N LEU A 42 4.17 1.09 8.97
CA LEU A 42 3.19 1.96 8.30
C LEU A 42 2.61 3.00 9.27
N LEU A 43 2.23 2.58 10.47
CA LEU A 43 1.73 3.46 11.53
C LEU A 43 2.78 4.49 11.96
N GLN A 44 4.03 4.07 12.16
CA GLN A 44 5.15 4.97 12.50
C GLN A 44 5.40 6.05 11.44
N ASN A 45 5.14 5.74 10.17
CA ASN A 45 5.31 6.67 9.06
C ASN A 45 4.01 7.43 8.70
N VAL A 46 2.94 7.24 9.48
CA VAL A 46 1.62 7.86 9.24
C VAL A 46 1.14 7.59 7.80
N ILE A 47 1.22 6.31 7.43
CA ILE A 47 0.74 5.78 6.17
C ILE A 47 -0.55 5.01 6.45
N ASP A 48 -1.62 5.39 5.76
CA ASP A 48 -2.91 4.75 5.86
C ASP A 48 -2.89 3.39 5.14
N PHE A 49 -3.59 2.40 5.67
CA PHE A 49 -3.62 1.07 5.08
C PHE A 49 -4.92 0.31 5.37
N GLU A 50 -5.19 -0.69 4.54
CA GLU A 50 -6.20 -1.72 4.78
C GLU A 50 -5.62 -3.12 4.57
N GLU A 51 -6.22 -4.10 5.23
CA GLU A 51 -5.84 -5.51 5.14
C GLU A 51 -7.10 -6.40 5.09
N GLY A 52 -6.98 -7.57 4.49
CA GLY A 52 -8.06 -8.56 4.41
C GLY A 52 -9.12 -8.31 3.33
N ASN A 53 -9.07 -7.16 2.65
CA ASN A 53 -9.88 -6.86 1.47
C ASN A 53 -9.35 -5.60 0.76
N HIS A 54 -9.67 -5.44 -0.52
CA HIS A 54 -9.47 -4.21 -1.28
C HIS A 54 -10.74 -3.35 -1.31
N THR A 55 -10.62 -2.08 -0.94
CA THR A 55 -11.65 -1.06 -1.16
C THR A 55 -11.38 -0.39 -2.50
N GLU A 56 -12.03 -0.88 -3.56
CA GLU A 56 -11.78 -0.41 -4.93
C GLU A 56 -11.87 1.11 -5.08
N THR A 57 -12.87 1.74 -4.45
CA THR A 57 -13.08 3.19 -4.52
C THR A 57 -11.90 4.00 -3.97
N ARG A 58 -11.19 3.48 -2.95
CA ARG A 58 -9.97 4.12 -2.40
C ARG A 58 -8.77 3.93 -3.32
N ILE A 59 -8.69 2.79 -4.01
CA ILE A 59 -7.59 2.48 -4.92
C ILE A 59 -7.70 3.32 -6.20
N VAL A 60 -8.90 3.42 -6.79
CA VAL A 60 -9.12 4.18 -8.05
C VAL A 60 -9.09 5.70 -7.86
N ASP A 61 -9.18 6.20 -6.63
CA ASP A 61 -8.98 7.62 -6.31
C ASP A 61 -7.51 8.05 -6.38
N ALA A 62 -6.56 7.10 -6.52
CA ALA A 62 -5.15 7.40 -6.65
C ALA A 62 -4.78 7.82 -8.09
N ASP A 63 -3.86 8.78 -8.20
CA ASP A 63 -3.28 9.19 -9.48
C ASP A 63 -2.34 8.10 -10.05
N ILE A 64 -1.73 7.32 -9.16
CA ILE A 64 -0.78 6.25 -9.48
C ILE A 64 -1.13 5.01 -8.67
N ILE A 65 -1.14 3.86 -9.33
CA ILE A 65 -1.27 2.56 -8.68
C ILE A 65 0.02 1.77 -8.89
N MET A 66 0.70 1.45 -7.80
CA MET A 66 1.85 0.55 -7.82
C MET A 66 1.38 -0.85 -7.42
N LYS A 67 1.55 -1.81 -8.32
CA LYS A 67 1.28 -3.23 -8.04
C LYS A 67 2.59 -3.93 -7.68
N SER A 68 2.63 -4.58 -6.51
CA SER A 68 3.79 -5.38 -6.13
C SER A 68 3.98 -6.57 -7.08
N PRO A 69 5.23 -6.94 -7.48
CA PRO A 69 5.49 -8.02 -8.43
C PRO A 69 4.89 -9.39 -8.07
N GLY A 70 4.70 -9.65 -6.77
CA GLY A 70 4.12 -10.91 -6.28
C GLY A 70 2.60 -11.02 -6.45
N ILE A 71 1.91 -9.95 -6.87
CA ILE A 71 0.46 -9.97 -7.09
C ILE A 71 0.18 -10.47 -8.51
N PRO A 72 -0.65 -11.52 -8.67
CA PRO A 72 -1.04 -12.03 -9.99
C PRO A 72 -1.63 -10.94 -10.90
N ASP A 73 -1.43 -11.06 -12.21
CA ASP A 73 -2.10 -10.19 -13.19
C ASP A 73 -3.60 -10.50 -13.32
N LYS A 74 -3.99 -11.72 -12.97
CA LYS A 74 -5.36 -12.22 -13.02
C LYS A 74 -5.60 -13.07 -11.78
N VAL A 75 -6.74 -12.82 -11.12
CA VAL A 75 -7.32 -13.67 -10.07
C VAL A 75 -8.44 -14.51 -10.67
#